data_AF-A0A7Z9Y3J6-F1
#
_entry.id   AF-A0A7Z9Y3J6-F1
#
_cell.length_a   1.000
_cell.length_b   1.000
_cell.length_c   1.000
_cell.angle_alpha   90.00
_cell.angle_beta   90.00
_cell.angle_gamma   90.00
#
_symmetry.space_group_name_H-M   'P 1'
#
loop_
_entity.id
_entity.type
_entity.pdbx_description
1 polymer ?
#
loop_
_entity_poly.entity_id
_entity_poly.type
_entity_poly.pdbx_seq_one_letter_code
_entity_poly.pdbx_strand_id
1 'polypeptide(L)'
;MNGRIKTQLANLLAQRFSMSELESLVFSLDAVDFENLEGRIKKAKAESLVAYMERRGRVEELLKQIETDRPELSDQINEIRKSLQNNRGGKPQSSYSKIPVWIIAGGSIALLLLLLVLGWRWLGNVNGEPTAVPGEFTYQVKVQDVVSGMPIQQATVTLATSSGSVPDTQITDVNGIAVFQLPNSQVDSEAILSVQKSGYRNFTQYISLKPDRLPQNVLIEPNS
;
A
#
# COMPACT_ATOMS: atom_id res chain seq x y z
N MET A 1 0.96 -15.05 -6.94
CA MET A 1 2.17 -14.97 -7.79
C MET A 1 2.16 -16.12 -8.79
N ASN A 2 2.65 -15.95 -10.01
CA ASN A 2 2.80 -17.06 -10.97
C ASN A 2 3.77 -18.10 -10.39
N GLY A 3 3.42 -19.39 -10.44
CA GLY A 3 4.25 -20.49 -9.96
C GLY A 3 5.70 -20.39 -10.46
N ARG A 4 5.88 -20.04 -11.74
CA ARG A 4 7.21 -19.85 -12.36
C ARG A 4 8.07 -18.80 -11.65
N ILE A 5 7.48 -17.66 -11.28
CA ILE A 5 8.22 -16.57 -10.63
C ILE A 5 8.60 -16.94 -9.19
N LYS A 6 7.74 -17.69 -8.47
CA LYS A 6 8.09 -18.25 -7.16
C LYS A 6 9.33 -19.14 -7.26
N THR A 7 9.32 -20.06 -8.23
CA THR A 7 10.43 -20.99 -8.47
C THR A 7 11.70 -20.25 -8.90
N GLN A 8 11.60 -19.17 -9.69
CA GLN A 8 12.75 -18.32 -10.04
C GLN A 8 13.36 -17.65 -8.80
N LEU A 9 12.55 -17.00 -7.96
CA LEU A 9 13.03 -16.34 -6.74
C LEU A 9 13.60 -17.34 -5.72
N ALA A 10 12.94 -18.49 -5.52
CA ALA A 10 13.44 -19.54 -4.63
C ALA A 10 14.74 -20.18 -5.15
N ASN A 11 14.88 -20.38 -6.47
CA ASN A 11 16.14 -20.84 -7.07
C ASN A 11 17.25 -19.79 -6.94
N LEU A 12 16.95 -18.50 -7.13
CA LEU A 12 17.91 -17.41 -6.94
C LEU A 12 18.47 -17.43 -5.51
N LEU A 13 17.58 -17.47 -4.52
CA LEU A 13 17.94 -17.64 -3.11
C LEU A 13 18.78 -18.90 -2.86
N ALA A 14 18.32 -20.06 -3.36
CA ALA A 14 19.02 -21.33 -3.19
C ALA A 14 20.39 -21.40 -3.90
N GLN A 15 20.65 -20.56 -4.91
CA GLN A 15 21.93 -20.49 -5.61
C GLN A 15 22.89 -19.45 -5.00
N ARG A 16 22.37 -18.28 -4.60
CA ARG A 16 23.20 -17.13 -4.19
C ARG A 16 23.42 -17.00 -2.69
N PHE A 17 22.54 -17.58 -1.87
CA PHE A 17 22.67 -17.58 -0.41
C PHE A 17 23.10 -18.96 0.08
N SER A 18 23.95 -19.01 1.09
CA SER A 18 24.19 -20.18 1.94
C SER A 18 23.05 -20.38 2.95
N MET A 19 23.09 -21.46 3.74
CA MET A 19 22.04 -21.74 4.73
C MET A 19 22.01 -20.66 5.84
N SER A 20 23.19 -20.28 6.35
CA SER A 20 23.35 -19.23 7.36
C SER A 20 23.00 -17.84 6.84
N GLU A 21 23.25 -17.55 5.55
CA GLU A 21 22.82 -16.27 4.98
C GLU A 21 21.30 -16.20 4.78
N LEU A 22 20.61 -17.33 4.51
CA LEU A 22 19.15 -17.38 4.50
C LEU A 22 18.56 -17.18 5.91
N GLU A 23 19.21 -17.72 6.93
CA GLU A 23 18.83 -17.52 8.34
C GLU A 23 19.00 -16.05 8.74
N SER A 24 20.13 -15.43 8.42
CA SER A 24 20.36 -13.99 8.63
C SER A 24 19.36 -13.11 7.87
N LEU A 25 19.09 -13.42 6.60
CA LEU A 25 18.08 -12.72 5.78
C LEU A 25 16.69 -12.81 6.42
N VAL A 26 16.34 -13.98 6.94
CA VAL A 26 15.07 -14.24 7.63
C VAL A 26 14.96 -13.46 8.95
N PHE A 27 16.04 -13.43 9.74
CA PHE A 27 16.13 -12.65 10.97
C PHE A 27 15.94 -11.15 10.71
N SER A 28 16.58 -10.60 9.67
CA SER A 28 16.42 -9.19 9.25
C SER A 28 15.00 -8.81 8.83
N LEU A 29 14.14 -9.78 8.52
CA LEU A 29 12.74 -9.55 8.11
C LEU A 29 11.74 -9.57 9.29
N ASP A 30 12.23 -9.76 10.52
CA ASP A 30 11.57 -9.61 11.84
C ASP A 30 10.28 -10.42 12.09
N ALA A 31 9.77 -11.15 11.10
CA ALA A 31 8.42 -11.71 11.11
C ALA A 31 8.31 -13.14 10.56
N VAL A 32 9.46 -13.81 10.42
CA VAL A 32 9.56 -15.19 9.99
C VAL A 32 10.53 -15.88 10.94
N ASP A 33 10.06 -16.91 11.63
CA ASP A 33 10.93 -17.82 12.36
C ASP A 33 11.51 -18.82 11.36
N PHE A 34 12.84 -18.88 11.27
CA PHE A 34 13.54 -19.76 10.34
C PHE A 34 13.27 -21.24 10.60
N GLU A 35 13.08 -21.66 11.86
CA GLU A 35 12.80 -23.05 12.21
C GLU A 35 11.41 -23.48 11.75
N ASN A 36 10.44 -22.56 11.79
CA ASN A 36 9.07 -22.78 11.32
C ASN A 36 8.92 -22.87 9.78
N LEU A 37 9.98 -22.60 9.01
CA LEU A 37 9.97 -22.83 7.55
C LEU A 37 10.05 -24.33 7.21
N GLU A 38 9.22 -24.77 6.27
CA GLU A 38 9.16 -26.17 5.84
C GLU A 38 10.43 -26.60 5.07
N GLY A 39 10.82 -27.86 5.27
CA GLY A 39 11.92 -28.50 4.54
C GLY A 39 13.28 -28.46 5.24
N ARG A 40 14.08 -29.51 5.05
CA ARG A 40 15.40 -29.68 5.71
C ARG A 40 16.59 -29.23 4.85
N ILE A 41 16.37 -28.99 3.55
CA ILE A 41 17.43 -28.62 2.61
C ILE A 41 17.26 -27.16 2.19
N LYS A 42 18.39 -26.49 1.90
CA LYS A 42 18.46 -25.06 1.54
C LYS A 42 17.44 -24.64 0.49
N LYS A 43 17.26 -25.44 -0.57
CA LYS A 43 16.27 -25.18 -1.62
C LYS A 43 14.83 -25.20 -1.10
N ALA A 44 14.47 -26.18 -0.28
CA ALA A 44 13.13 -26.30 0.29
C ALA A 44 12.82 -25.16 1.28
N LYS A 45 13.80 -24.78 2.13
CA LYS A 45 13.68 -23.59 3.00
C LYS A 45 13.48 -22.31 2.18
N ALA A 46 14.21 -22.12 1.07
CA ALA A 46 14.03 -20.98 0.18
C ALA A 46 12.64 -20.98 -0.51
N GLU A 47 12.15 -22.14 -0.97
CA GLU A 47 10.80 -22.28 -1.52
C GLU A 47 9.72 -21.98 -0.46
N SER A 48 9.90 -22.47 0.78
CA SER A 48 9.00 -22.20 1.91
C SER A 48 8.99 -20.72 2.31
N LEU A 49 10.16 -20.07 2.38
CA LEU A 49 10.28 -18.63 2.66
C LEU A 49 9.53 -17.78 1.63
N VAL A 50 9.73 -18.05 0.34
CA VAL A 50 9.04 -17.34 -0.74
C VAL A 50 7.53 -17.57 -0.67
N ALA A 51 7.09 -18.79 -0.37
CA ALA A 51 5.67 -19.11 -0.19
C ALA A 51 5.06 -18.42 1.05
N TYR A 52 5.80 -18.33 2.17
CA TYR A 52 5.38 -17.64 3.38
C TYR A 52 5.21 -16.13 3.13
N MET A 53 6.23 -15.48 2.54
CA MET A 53 6.18 -14.05 2.22
C MET A 53 5.10 -13.72 1.19
N GLU A 54 4.84 -14.60 0.23
CA GLU A 54 3.72 -14.43 -0.71
C GLU A 54 2.36 -14.49 -0.01
N ARG A 55 2.13 -15.48 0.89
CA ARG A 55 0.88 -15.57 1.66
C ARG A 55 0.62 -14.34 2.52
N ARG A 56 1.68 -13.65 2.97
CA ARG A 56 1.62 -12.41 3.75
C ARG A 56 1.63 -11.13 2.90
N GLY A 57 1.79 -11.22 1.57
CA GLY A 57 1.92 -10.07 0.68
C GLY A 57 3.28 -9.33 0.74
N ARG A 58 4.25 -9.83 1.53
CA ARG A 58 5.53 -9.18 1.85
C ARG A 58 6.69 -9.55 0.91
N VAL A 59 6.38 -9.93 -0.33
CA VAL A 59 7.41 -10.33 -1.32
C VAL A 59 8.32 -9.16 -1.73
N GLU A 60 7.77 -7.95 -1.86
CA GLU A 60 8.58 -6.77 -2.23
C GLU A 60 9.60 -6.40 -1.13
N GLU A 61 9.28 -6.68 0.13
CA GLU A 61 10.15 -6.46 1.29
C GLU A 61 11.30 -7.48 1.31
N LEU A 62 11.01 -8.75 1.05
CA LEU A 62 12.04 -9.78 0.82
C LEU A 62 12.97 -9.38 -0.34
N LEU A 63 12.43 -8.89 -1.47
CA LEU A 63 13.24 -8.40 -2.58
C LEU A 63 14.12 -7.20 -2.19
N LYS A 64 13.58 -6.24 -1.44
CA LYS A 64 14.32 -5.08 -0.94
C LYS A 64 15.46 -5.46 0.01
N GLN A 65 15.25 -6.46 0.87
CA GLN A 65 16.31 -6.93 1.77
C GLN A 65 17.41 -7.66 0.99
N ILE A 66 17.06 -8.51 0.02
CA ILE A 66 18.05 -9.15 -0.87
C ILE A 66 18.86 -8.10 -1.64
N GLU A 67 18.21 -7.04 -2.14
CA GLU A 67 18.83 -5.89 -2.83
C GLU A 67 19.79 -5.10 -1.92
N THR A 68 19.52 -5.10 -0.60
CA THR A 68 20.37 -4.47 0.43
C THR A 68 21.58 -5.35 0.80
N ASP A 69 21.38 -6.65 0.98
CA ASP A 69 22.42 -7.59 1.42
C ASP A 69 23.38 -8.01 0.28
N ARG A 70 22.88 -8.00 -0.97
CA ARG A 70 23.57 -8.49 -2.18
C ARG A 70 23.25 -7.58 -3.38
N PRO A 71 23.77 -6.34 -3.43
CA PRO A 71 23.47 -5.37 -4.49
C PRO A 71 23.88 -5.84 -5.89
N GLU A 72 24.79 -6.81 -6.03
CA GLU A 72 25.14 -7.46 -7.29
C GLU A 72 24.01 -8.32 -7.91
N LEU A 73 22.94 -8.58 -7.15
CA LEU A 73 21.74 -9.30 -7.62
C LEU A 73 20.63 -8.36 -8.12
N SER A 74 20.81 -7.04 -8.04
CA SER A 74 19.78 -6.03 -8.35
C SER A 74 19.17 -6.19 -9.75
N ASP A 75 19.95 -6.58 -10.76
CA ASP A 75 19.40 -6.84 -12.11
C ASP A 75 18.42 -8.01 -12.12
N GLN A 76 18.78 -9.13 -11.49
CA GLN A 76 17.96 -10.33 -11.37
C GLN A 76 16.70 -10.06 -10.52
N ILE A 77 16.83 -9.25 -9.47
CA ILE A 77 15.71 -8.76 -8.66
C ILE A 77 14.77 -7.90 -9.51
N ASN A 78 15.29 -7.01 -10.34
CA ASN A 78 14.49 -6.15 -11.22
C ASN A 78 13.79 -6.93 -12.34
N GLU A 79 14.40 -7.99 -12.88
CA GLU A 79 13.72 -8.92 -13.80
C GLU A 79 12.56 -9.68 -13.13
N ILE A 80 12.76 -10.15 -11.89
CA ILE A 80 11.70 -10.77 -11.07
C ILE A 80 10.59 -9.73 -10.80
N ARG A 81 10.92 -8.53 -10.35
CA ARG A 81 9.98 -7.41 -10.08
C ARG A 81 9.15 -7.04 -11.32
N LYS A 82 9.79 -6.91 -12.49
CA LYS A 82 9.09 -6.73 -13.78
C LYS A 82 8.16 -7.90 -14.11
N SER A 83 8.59 -9.13 -13.86
CA SER A 83 7.76 -10.33 -14.07
C SER A 83 6.55 -10.36 -13.12
N LEU A 84 6.71 -9.91 -11.86
CA LEU A 84 5.62 -9.78 -10.90
C LEU A 84 4.58 -8.76 -11.36
N GLN A 85 5.02 -7.60 -11.86
CA GLN A 85 4.14 -6.56 -12.39
C GLN A 85 3.41 -7.03 -13.66
N ASN A 86 4.15 -7.60 -14.63
CA ASN A 86 3.58 -8.12 -15.87
C ASN A 86 2.55 -9.23 -15.61
N ASN A 87 2.79 -10.11 -14.65
CA ASN A 87 1.84 -11.17 -14.30
C ASN A 87 0.71 -10.72 -13.36
N ARG A 88 0.76 -9.50 -12.80
CA ARG A 88 -0.41 -8.81 -12.25
C ARG A 88 -1.26 -8.18 -13.38
N GLY A 89 -0.75 -8.12 -14.62
CA GLY A 89 -1.35 -7.51 -15.81
C GLY A 89 -2.58 -8.19 -16.43
N GLY A 90 -3.39 -8.90 -15.65
CA GLY A 90 -4.72 -9.33 -16.05
C GLY A 90 -5.69 -8.14 -16.16
N LYS A 91 -5.56 -7.35 -17.24
CA LYS A 91 -6.21 -6.04 -17.48
C LYS A 91 -5.93 -4.96 -16.42
N PRO A 92 -4.96 -4.06 -16.66
CA PRO A 92 -5.18 -2.65 -16.34
C PRO A 92 -6.27 -2.10 -17.28
N GLN A 93 -7.43 -1.68 -16.75
CA GLN A 93 -8.44 -0.98 -17.54
C GLN A 93 -8.06 0.50 -17.72
N SER A 94 -7.08 0.76 -18.59
CA SER A 94 -6.71 2.12 -19.01
C SER A 94 -6.38 2.17 -20.51
N SER A 95 -7.35 1.82 -21.35
CA SER A 95 -7.25 1.93 -22.81
C SER A 95 -7.83 3.26 -23.30
N TYR A 96 -7.15 4.37 -23.00
CA TYR A 96 -7.49 5.68 -23.55
C TYR A 96 -6.97 5.81 -25.00
N SER A 97 -7.76 5.43 -26.00
CA SER A 97 -7.53 5.89 -27.37
C SER A 97 -8.77 5.82 -28.28
N LYS A 98 -9.29 7.01 -28.61
CA LYS A 98 -9.99 7.39 -29.86
C LYS A 98 -11.35 6.72 -30.18
N ILE A 99 -12.44 7.51 -30.05
CA ILE A 99 -13.67 7.61 -30.91
C ILE A 99 -14.54 8.77 -30.30
N PRO A 100 -15.35 9.51 -31.09
CA PRO A 100 -15.13 10.97 -31.22
C PRO A 100 -16.13 11.92 -30.51
N VAL A 101 -15.82 13.22 -30.60
CA VAL A 101 -16.40 14.35 -29.85
C VAL A 101 -17.67 14.93 -30.51
N TRP A 102 -18.86 14.39 -30.21
CA TRP A 102 -20.14 15.06 -30.56
C TRP A 102 -21.24 14.87 -29.49
N ILE A 103 -21.13 15.65 -28.41
CA ILE A 103 -22.21 16.01 -27.45
C ILE A 103 -22.94 14.77 -26.85
N ILE A 104 -24.16 14.77 -26.30
CA ILE A 104 -24.75 15.58 -25.19
C ILE A 104 -24.90 14.61 -23.98
N ALA A 105 -24.89 14.97 -22.68
CA ALA A 105 -25.03 16.30 -22.06
C ALA A 105 -24.18 16.50 -20.77
N GLY A 106 -24.81 16.60 -19.59
CA GLY A 106 -24.15 16.97 -18.33
C GLY A 106 -23.10 15.95 -17.86
N GLY A 107 -21.84 16.31 -17.67
CA GLY A 107 -21.27 17.67 -17.69
C GLY A 107 -19.76 17.61 -17.60
N SER A 108 -19.11 17.36 -18.73
CA SER A 108 -17.66 17.20 -18.84
C SER A 108 -16.90 18.54 -18.81
N ILE A 109 -16.91 19.23 -17.66
CA ILE A 109 -16.13 20.47 -17.43
C ILE A 109 -15.35 20.41 -16.10
N ALA A 110 -14.47 19.41 -15.98
CA ALA A 110 -13.51 19.32 -14.86
C ALA A 110 -12.06 19.06 -15.30
N LEU A 111 -11.86 18.39 -16.45
CA LEU A 111 -10.54 17.91 -16.87
C LEU A 111 -9.65 18.93 -17.61
N LEU A 112 -10.17 20.12 -17.94
CA LEU A 112 -9.39 21.23 -18.51
C LEU A 112 -9.13 22.39 -17.52
N LEU A 113 -9.60 22.28 -16.28
CA LEU A 113 -9.21 23.20 -15.19
C LEU A 113 -8.24 22.54 -14.19
N LEU A 114 -8.21 21.21 -14.07
CA LEU A 114 -7.27 20.55 -13.14
C LEU A 114 -5.79 20.72 -13.56
N LEU A 115 -5.50 20.78 -14.87
CA LEU A 115 -4.17 21.14 -15.38
C LEU A 115 -3.85 22.65 -15.31
N LEU A 116 -4.80 23.49 -14.88
CA LEU A 116 -4.57 24.91 -14.58
C LEU A 116 -4.44 25.20 -13.07
N VAL A 117 -4.84 24.26 -12.19
CA VAL A 117 -4.70 24.41 -10.73
C VAL A 117 -3.36 23.85 -10.21
N LEU A 118 -2.74 22.89 -10.91
CA LEU A 118 -1.42 22.33 -10.53
C LEU A 118 -0.21 23.06 -11.15
N GLY A 119 -0.43 24.04 -12.04
CA GLY A 119 0.64 24.84 -12.65
C GLY A 119 1.05 26.09 -11.86
N TRP A 120 0.22 26.56 -10.92
CA TRP A 120 0.36 27.89 -10.27
C TRP A 120 0.73 27.82 -8.78
N ARG A 121 1.60 26.87 -8.40
CA ARG A 121 2.30 26.91 -7.10
C ARG A 121 3.83 26.92 -7.22
N TRP A 122 4.35 27.35 -8.37
CA TRP A 122 5.80 27.55 -8.57
C TRP A 122 6.13 28.76 -9.46
N LEU A 123 5.70 29.95 -9.04
CA LEU A 123 6.33 31.22 -9.44
C LEU A 123 6.47 32.12 -8.21
N GLY A 124 7.51 31.84 -7.43
CA GLY A 124 7.79 32.48 -6.15
C GLY A 124 9.23 32.24 -5.74
N ASN A 125 10.16 32.83 -6.51
CA ASN A 125 11.54 33.21 -6.17
C ASN A 125 12.15 32.62 -4.86
N VAL A 126 13.25 31.88 -4.97
CA VAL A 126 14.60 32.33 -4.55
C VAL A 126 15.68 31.29 -4.86
N ASN A 127 16.93 31.74 -4.97
CA ASN A 127 18.09 30.92 -4.62
C ASN A 127 17.97 30.51 -3.14
N GLY A 128 17.54 29.29 -2.88
CA GLY A 128 17.39 28.72 -1.54
C GLY A 128 17.70 27.24 -1.59
N GLU A 129 18.48 26.77 -0.64
CA GLU A 129 18.87 25.36 -0.51
C GLU A 129 17.63 24.47 -0.33
N PRO A 130 17.68 23.19 -0.73
CA PRO A 130 16.58 22.25 -0.51
C PRO A 130 16.41 21.97 1.00
N THR A 131 15.64 22.80 1.68
CA THR A 131 15.14 22.51 3.03
C THR A 131 14.25 21.28 2.95
N ALA A 132 14.69 20.20 3.61
CA ALA A 132 13.99 18.94 3.63
C ALA A 132 12.53 19.14 4.08
N VAL A 133 11.58 18.68 3.25
CA VAL A 133 10.19 18.58 3.67
C VAL A 133 10.15 17.62 4.87
N PRO A 134 9.62 18.04 6.04
CA PRO A 134 9.59 17.18 7.21
C PRO A 134 8.75 15.94 6.91
N GLY A 135 9.20 14.78 7.39
CA GLY A 135 8.69 13.48 6.95
C GLY A 135 7.17 13.31 7.08
N GLU A 136 6.66 12.32 6.37
CA GLU A 136 5.25 11.91 6.41
C GLU A 136 5.16 10.50 7.02
N PHE A 137 3.99 10.17 7.59
CA PHE A 137 3.65 8.82 8.02
C PHE A 137 2.35 8.35 7.37
N THR A 138 2.27 7.05 7.11
CA THR A 138 1.10 6.42 6.49
C THR A 138 0.16 5.89 7.56
N TYR A 139 -1.11 6.32 7.53
CA TYR A 139 -2.18 5.71 8.32
C TYR A 139 -3.05 4.84 7.43
N GLN A 140 -3.33 3.62 7.87
CA GLN A 140 -4.22 2.68 7.18
C GLN A 140 -5.38 2.29 8.09
N VAL A 141 -6.59 2.28 7.54
CA VAL A 141 -7.79 1.84 8.25
C VAL A 141 -8.58 0.85 7.39
N LYS A 142 -8.90 -0.29 7.99
CA LYS A 142 -9.68 -1.36 7.38
C LYS A 142 -11.12 -1.30 7.90
N VAL A 143 -12.08 -1.15 7.01
CA VAL A 143 -13.52 -1.13 7.31
C VAL A 143 -14.10 -2.51 7.06
N GLN A 144 -14.81 -3.05 8.06
CA GLN A 144 -15.45 -4.37 7.98
C GLN A 144 -16.91 -4.31 8.47
N ASP A 145 -17.73 -5.22 7.95
CA ASP A 145 -19.08 -5.49 8.43
C ASP A 145 -18.99 -6.25 9.77
N VAL A 146 -19.68 -5.75 10.80
CA VAL A 146 -19.71 -6.37 12.12
C VAL A 146 -20.37 -7.76 12.12
N VAL A 147 -21.31 -8.01 11.20
CA VAL A 147 -22.12 -9.24 11.15
C VAL A 147 -21.40 -10.33 10.37
N SER A 148 -20.95 -10.02 9.14
CA SER A 148 -20.28 -11.01 8.29
C SER A 148 -18.76 -11.07 8.47
N GLY A 149 -18.16 -10.08 9.13
CA GLY A 149 -16.70 -9.91 9.21
C GLY A 149 -16.05 -9.52 7.88
N MET A 150 -16.82 -9.36 6.80
CA MET A 150 -16.29 -9.11 5.45
C MET A 150 -15.78 -7.67 5.30
N PRO A 151 -14.77 -7.44 4.47
CA PRO A 151 -14.30 -6.09 4.16
C PRO A 151 -15.34 -5.29 3.36
N ILE A 152 -15.56 -4.03 3.74
CA ILE A 152 -16.52 -3.15 3.08
C ILE A 152 -15.80 -2.26 2.07
N GLN A 153 -16.04 -2.53 0.80
CA GLN A 153 -15.46 -1.83 -0.34
C GLN A 153 -16.24 -0.55 -0.68
N GLN A 154 -15.58 0.46 -1.25
CA GLN A 154 -16.18 1.73 -1.64
C GLN A 154 -16.98 2.40 -0.49
N ALA A 155 -16.46 2.33 0.73
CA ALA A 155 -16.89 3.18 1.84
C ALA A 155 -16.07 4.48 1.80
N THR A 156 -16.73 5.61 2.00
CA THR A 156 -16.07 6.91 2.15
C THR A 156 -15.52 7.01 3.56
N VAL A 157 -14.21 7.21 3.69
CA VAL A 157 -13.52 7.42 4.95
C VAL A 157 -12.96 8.84 4.96
N THR A 158 -13.42 9.66 5.89
CA THR A 158 -12.97 11.04 6.05
C THR A 158 -12.22 11.19 7.36
N LEU A 159 -11.05 11.84 7.30
CA LEU A 159 -10.22 12.20 8.44
C LEU A 159 -10.13 13.73 8.53
N ALA A 160 -10.86 14.31 9.47
CA ALA A 160 -10.85 15.75 9.73
C ALA A 160 -9.92 16.07 10.90
N THR A 161 -8.80 16.76 10.64
CA THR A 161 -7.86 17.16 11.70
C THR A 161 -8.26 18.50 12.32
N SER A 162 -7.94 18.66 13.60
CA SER A 162 -8.11 19.92 14.35
C SER A 162 -7.27 21.10 13.80
N SER A 163 -6.28 20.83 12.94
CA SER A 163 -5.37 21.83 12.34
C SER A 163 -5.99 22.75 11.28
N GLY A 164 -7.31 22.71 11.06
CA GLY A 164 -8.00 23.55 10.06
C GLY A 164 -7.67 23.19 8.60
N SER A 165 -7.03 22.04 8.38
CA SER A 165 -6.77 21.49 7.05
C SER A 165 -8.07 20.94 6.44
N VAL A 166 -8.19 20.95 5.11
CA VAL A 166 -9.31 20.29 4.43
C VAL A 166 -9.34 18.81 4.84
N PRO A 167 -10.48 18.25 5.28
CA PRO A 167 -10.55 16.85 5.69
C PRO A 167 -10.09 15.94 4.55
N ASP A 168 -9.07 15.13 4.81
CA ASP A 168 -8.64 14.12 3.84
C ASP A 168 -9.76 13.07 3.72
N THR A 169 -10.11 12.70 2.50
CA THR A 169 -11.22 11.80 2.21
C THR A 169 -10.79 10.76 1.20
N GLN A 170 -10.83 9.51 1.64
CA GLN A 170 -10.38 8.34 0.92
C GLN A 170 -11.54 7.38 0.72
N ILE A 171 -11.41 6.47 -0.25
CA ILE A 171 -12.43 5.46 -0.56
C ILE A 171 -11.81 4.08 -0.34
N THR A 172 -12.49 3.19 0.39
CA THR A 172 -11.95 1.86 0.66
C THR A 172 -11.82 1.00 -0.59
N ASP A 173 -10.71 0.27 -0.68
CA ASP A 173 -10.39 -0.66 -1.75
C ASP A 173 -11.19 -1.98 -1.67
N VAL A 174 -10.81 -2.96 -2.50
CA VAL A 174 -11.45 -4.30 -2.51
C VAL A 174 -11.24 -5.10 -1.20
N ASN A 175 -10.24 -4.73 -0.39
CA ASN A 175 -9.93 -5.32 0.90
C ASN A 175 -10.52 -4.50 2.07
N GLY A 176 -11.31 -3.47 1.76
CA GLY A 176 -11.92 -2.57 2.75
C GLY A 176 -10.93 -1.55 3.33
N ILE A 177 -9.77 -1.35 2.72
CA ILE A 177 -8.68 -0.50 3.25
C ILE A 177 -8.74 0.89 2.63
N ALA A 178 -8.69 1.92 3.46
CA ALA A 178 -8.39 3.30 3.09
C ALA A 178 -7.01 3.70 3.64
N VAL A 179 -6.27 4.53 2.90
CA VAL A 179 -4.87 4.88 3.20
C VAL A 179 -4.70 6.40 3.15
N PHE A 180 -4.15 6.97 4.21
CA PHE A 180 -3.88 8.40 4.39
C PHE A 180 -2.37 8.64 4.45
N GLN A 181 -1.90 9.72 3.83
CA GLN A 181 -0.53 10.23 3.98
C GLN A 181 -0.59 11.49 4.81
N LEU A 182 -0.02 11.45 6.01
CA LEU A 182 -0.13 12.51 7.01
C LEU A 182 1.25 13.09 7.29
N PRO A 183 1.43 14.42 7.27
CA PRO A 183 2.71 15.03 7.61
C PRO A 183 3.02 14.78 9.10
N ASN A 184 4.28 14.59 9.45
CA ASN A 184 4.70 14.37 10.84
C ASN A 184 4.37 15.57 11.75
N SER A 185 4.10 16.75 11.19
CA SER A 185 3.59 17.92 11.91
C SER A 185 2.17 17.75 12.46
N GLN A 186 1.42 16.72 12.04
CA GLN A 186 0.12 16.33 12.58
C GLN A 186 0.19 15.18 13.58
N VAL A 187 1.38 14.62 13.86
CA VAL A 187 1.53 13.63 14.94
C VAL A 187 1.08 14.24 16.28
N ASP A 188 0.49 13.41 17.13
CA ASP A 188 -0.15 13.77 18.41
C ASP A 188 -1.42 14.64 18.32
N SER A 189 -1.74 15.24 17.17
CA SER A 189 -2.94 16.08 17.02
C SER A 189 -4.25 15.28 17.09
N GLU A 190 -5.34 15.96 17.45
CA GLU A 190 -6.69 15.37 17.47
C GLU A 190 -7.34 15.41 16.09
N ALA A 191 -8.01 14.33 15.74
CA ALA A 191 -8.77 14.18 14.49
C ALA A 191 -10.09 13.42 14.70
N ILE A 192 -11.03 13.65 13.78
CA ILE A 192 -12.30 12.91 13.69
C ILE A 192 -12.22 11.99 12.49
N LEU A 193 -12.31 10.68 12.75
CA LEU A 193 -12.46 9.65 11.73
C LEU A 193 -13.95 9.40 11.51
N SER A 194 -14.42 9.53 10.28
CA SER A 194 -15.80 9.21 9.88
C SER A 194 -15.80 8.19 8.74
N VAL A 195 -16.71 7.21 8.79
CA VAL A 195 -16.92 6.22 7.74
C VAL A 195 -18.38 6.20 7.32
N GLN A 196 -18.63 6.25 6.01
CA GLN A 196 -19.96 6.27 5.42
C GLN A 196 -20.06 5.28 4.26
N LYS A 197 -21.11 4.47 4.23
CA LYS A 197 -21.39 3.52 3.15
C LYS A 197 -22.89 3.35 2.99
N SER A 198 -23.39 3.42 1.76
CA SER A 198 -24.80 3.12 1.47
C SER A 198 -25.14 1.68 1.89
N GLY A 199 -26.23 1.51 2.64
CA GLY A 199 -26.62 0.24 3.26
C GLY A 199 -26.01 -0.03 4.64
N TYR A 200 -25.17 0.85 5.17
CA TYR A 200 -24.58 0.74 6.51
C TYR A 200 -24.83 2.00 7.35
N ARG A 201 -24.68 1.86 8.66
CA ARG A 201 -24.71 2.95 9.63
C ARG A 201 -23.42 3.77 9.52
N ASN A 202 -23.56 5.08 9.62
CA ASN A 202 -22.40 5.97 9.68
C ASN A 202 -21.64 5.75 10.99
N PHE A 203 -20.32 5.68 10.90
CA PHE A 203 -19.42 5.59 12.04
C PHE A 203 -18.64 6.90 12.19
N THR A 204 -18.45 7.34 13.43
CA THR A 204 -17.65 8.52 13.77
C THR A 204 -16.90 8.27 15.07
N GLN A 205 -15.60 8.52 15.09
CA GLN A 205 -14.74 8.35 16.25
C GLN A 205 -13.72 9.49 16.37
N TYR A 206 -13.54 10.00 17.58
CA TYR A 206 -12.44 10.91 17.92
C TYR A 206 -11.16 10.09 18.15
N ILE A 207 -10.07 10.47 17.48
CA ILE A 207 -8.77 9.78 17.55
C ILE A 207 -7.65 10.79 17.77
N SER A 208 -6.55 10.35 18.39
CA SER A 208 -5.28 11.07 18.40
C SER A 208 -4.38 10.47 17.32
N LEU A 209 -3.73 11.30 16.52
CA LEU A 209 -2.83 10.90 15.43
C LEU A 209 -1.48 10.42 15.96
N LYS A 210 -1.51 9.34 16.74
CA LYS A 210 -0.37 8.66 17.35
C LYS A 210 -0.13 7.33 16.61
N PRO A 211 0.97 7.18 15.86
CA PRO A 211 1.21 5.98 15.04
C PRO A 211 1.09 4.64 15.80
N ASP A 212 1.38 4.61 17.10
CA ASP A 212 1.26 3.44 17.99
C ASP A 212 -0.19 3.16 18.48
N ARG A 213 -1.14 4.08 18.28
CA ARG A 213 -2.50 4.03 18.88
C ARG A 213 -3.64 4.27 17.89
N LEU A 214 -3.35 4.39 16.60
CA LEU A 214 -4.36 4.59 15.56
C LEU A 214 -5.23 3.33 15.39
N PRO A 215 -6.57 3.46 15.29
CA PRO A 215 -7.44 2.32 15.09
C PRO A 215 -7.27 1.78 13.67
N GLN A 216 -6.73 0.56 13.56
CA GLN A 216 -6.48 -0.11 12.28
C GLN A 216 -7.73 -0.80 11.70
N ASN A 217 -8.69 -1.19 12.55
CA ASN A 217 -9.93 -1.85 12.15
C ASN A 217 -11.14 -1.05 12.65
N VAL A 218 -12.06 -0.74 11.75
CA VAL A 218 -13.34 -0.09 12.03
C VAL A 218 -14.46 -1.05 11.64
N LEU A 219 -15.31 -1.41 12.60
CA LEU A 219 -16.47 -2.26 12.38
C LEU A 219 -17.71 -1.38 12.24
N ILE A 220 -18.49 -1.56 11.17
CA ILE A 220 -19.75 -0.84 10.96
C ILE A 220 -20.92 -1.81 10.74
N GLU A 221 -22.09 -1.39 11.20
CA GLU A 221 -23.32 -2.20 11.17
C GLU A 221 -24.09 -1.96 9.86
N PRO A 222 -24.70 -2.99 9.24
CA PRO A 222 -25.70 -2.78 8.20
C PRO A 222 -26.89 -1.96 8.71
N ASN A 223 -27.54 -1.20 7.82
CA ASN A 223 -28.84 -0.61 8.13
C ASN A 223 -29.90 -1.73 8.17
N SER A 224 -30.64 -1.79 9.27
CA SER A 224 -31.75 -2.74 9.51
C SER A 224 -32.98 -2.41 8.66
#